data_AF-A0A1G2SGR6-F1
#
_entry.id   AF-A0A1G2SGR6-F1
#
_cell.length_a   1.000
_cell.length_b   1.000
_cell.length_c   1.000
_cell.angle_alpha   90.00
_cell.angle_beta   90.00
_cell.angle_gamma   90.00
#
_symmetry.space_group_name_H-M   'P 1'
#
loop_
_entity.id
_entity.type
_entity.pdbx_description
1 polymer ?
#
loop_
_entity_poly.entity_id
_entity_poly.type
_entity_poly.pdbx_seq_one_letter_code
_entity_poly.pdbx_strand_id
1 'polypeptide(L)'
;MIKQLLVIGALAMVMPFAVSAQTTTPGATTPTATTVTLPDPGLVPGDFFYFFDRWSEGLGNIFAFGTESKARRALEHAQERASEVHAVLTEKGLNAPEVKETKQDFEDQINRAASIVAAAKERGADVSAFASNIDEGFELSKDMLKEAYRGYRDDLKDVQKDLSERLKEAVKRGDTVTQIAIEAEVSRLNDEAFSALDEESSVDDGRFEAGKQYLENALGEEQAAESHIMNAERAHANLLHEAIVRGITLDEDILATFDDMMEAAQSAMEDKDFETAKEYSKDAKEILNDAHQDLNTKEEENDFSRSSRENGPNSDFFDLSDMEGEMPDMDEVNTQ
;
A
#
# COMPACT_ATOMS: atom_id res chain seq x y z
N MET A 1 -28.48 -25.19 27.01
CA MET A 1 -28.38 -24.60 28.37
C MET A 1 -27.99 -25.68 29.37
N ILE A 2 -26.73 -25.71 29.79
CA ILE A 2 -26.28 -26.37 31.02
C ILE A 2 -25.31 -25.39 31.70
N LYS A 3 -25.61 -25.11 32.98
CA LYS A 3 -24.91 -24.15 33.84
C LYS A 3 -23.66 -24.79 34.47
N GLN A 4 -22.62 -23.97 34.57
CA GLN A 4 -21.64 -23.83 35.67
C GLN A 4 -21.03 -25.07 36.33
N LEU A 5 -19.69 -25.13 36.36
CA LEU A 5 -18.97 -25.12 37.64
C LEU A 5 -17.55 -24.55 37.52
N LEU A 6 -17.20 -23.82 38.56
CA LEU A 6 -15.98 -23.09 38.91
C LEU A 6 -14.96 -24.07 39.56
N VAL A 7 -13.67 -23.69 39.63
CA VAL A 7 -12.72 -23.90 40.77
C VAL A 7 -11.28 -24.27 40.38
N ILE A 8 -10.40 -23.27 40.56
CA ILE A 8 -9.11 -23.22 41.31
C ILE A 8 -8.05 -24.28 41.05
N GLY A 9 -6.82 -23.83 40.76
CA GLY A 9 -5.61 -24.62 41.00
C GLY A 9 -4.32 -23.93 40.55
N ALA A 10 -3.84 -22.95 41.32
CA ALA A 10 -2.50 -22.40 41.17
C ALA A 10 -1.45 -23.47 41.52
N LEU A 11 -0.54 -23.76 40.60
CA LEU A 11 0.67 -24.55 40.86
C LEU A 11 1.88 -23.74 40.40
N ALA A 12 2.55 -23.09 41.35
CA ALA A 12 3.84 -22.46 41.15
C ALA A 12 4.92 -23.56 41.10
N MET A 13 5.51 -23.78 39.94
CA MET A 13 6.66 -24.67 39.77
C MET A 13 7.92 -23.82 39.64
N VAL A 14 8.75 -23.86 40.69
CA VAL A 14 10.06 -23.20 40.74
C VAL A 14 11.04 -24.07 39.95
N MET A 15 11.58 -23.54 38.85
CA MET A 15 12.70 -24.16 38.13
C MET A 15 14.02 -23.47 38.50
N PRO A 16 15.13 -24.22 38.63
CA PRO A 16 16.45 -23.64 38.88
C PRO A 16 17.05 -23.04 37.60
N PHE A 17 17.52 -21.79 37.72
CA PHE A 17 18.30 -21.10 36.71
C PHE A 17 19.67 -21.78 36.52
N ALA A 18 19.91 -22.33 35.33
CA ALA A 18 21.25 -22.64 34.85
C ALA A 18 21.80 -21.38 34.14
N VAL A 19 22.80 -20.75 34.75
CA VAL A 19 23.55 -19.64 34.14
C VAL A 19 24.57 -20.24 33.17
N SER A 20 24.27 -20.15 31.87
CA SER A 20 25.25 -20.39 30.80
C SER A 20 25.84 -19.05 30.38
N ALA A 21 27.14 -18.87 30.55
CA ALA A 21 27.86 -17.72 30.03
C ALA A 21 27.93 -17.81 28.50
N GLN A 22 27.19 -16.96 27.80
CA GLN A 22 27.34 -16.75 26.36
C GLN A 22 28.34 -15.61 26.11
N THR A 23 29.39 -15.93 25.37
CA THR A 23 30.29 -14.98 24.74
C THR A 23 29.53 -14.20 23.66
N THR A 24 29.46 -12.88 23.81
CA THR A 24 28.84 -11.98 22.82
C THR A 24 29.75 -11.81 21.62
N THR A 25 29.40 -12.45 20.51
CA THR A 25 29.79 -12.04 19.16
C THR A 25 28.89 -10.84 18.77
N PRO A 26 29.42 -9.77 18.17
CA PRO A 26 28.58 -8.70 17.63
C PRO A 26 27.70 -9.29 16.52
N GLY A 27 26.40 -9.43 16.81
CA GLY A 27 25.41 -9.87 15.85
C GLY A 27 25.04 -8.71 14.95
N ALA A 28 25.10 -8.94 13.64
CA ALA A 28 24.39 -8.13 12.66
C ALA A 28 22.93 -8.05 13.08
N THR A 29 22.45 -6.85 13.36
CA THR A 29 21.04 -6.55 13.57
C THR A 29 20.35 -6.71 12.23
N THR A 30 19.70 -7.86 12.02
CA THR A 30 18.71 -8.00 10.94
C THR A 30 17.55 -7.05 11.26
N PRO A 31 17.19 -6.11 10.37
CA PRO A 31 16.05 -5.24 10.57
C PRO A 31 14.78 -6.09 10.72
N THR A 32 14.02 -5.85 11.77
CA THR A 32 12.72 -6.49 11.98
C THR A 32 11.72 -5.76 11.09
N ALA A 33 11.29 -6.41 10.00
CA ALA A 33 10.22 -5.89 9.15
C ALA A 33 8.96 -5.66 10.00
N THR A 34 8.48 -4.42 10.06
CA THR A 34 7.19 -4.10 10.65
C THR A 34 6.17 -4.22 9.53
N THR A 35 5.45 -5.34 9.46
CA THR A 35 4.37 -5.53 8.49
C THR A 35 3.26 -4.52 8.78
N VAL A 36 2.93 -3.67 7.82
CA VAL A 36 1.81 -2.74 7.89
C VAL A 36 0.52 -3.56 7.89
N THR A 37 -0.35 -3.34 8.88
CA THR A 37 -1.63 -4.05 8.99
C THR A 37 -2.76 -3.05 9.09
N LEU A 38 -3.78 -3.21 8.26
CA LEU A 38 -5.01 -2.42 8.33
C LEU A 38 -5.82 -2.79 9.60
N PRO A 39 -6.25 -1.82 10.42
CA PRO A 39 -7.20 -2.05 11.50
C PRO A 39 -8.58 -2.44 10.94
N ASP A 40 -9.47 -2.85 11.84
CA ASP A 40 -10.86 -3.12 11.49
C ASP A 40 -11.50 -1.82 10.95
N PRO A 41 -12.07 -1.84 9.72
CA PRO A 41 -12.68 -0.65 9.13
C PRO A 41 -13.96 -0.19 9.84
N GLY A 42 -14.52 -0.98 10.76
CA GLY A 42 -15.71 -0.56 11.51
C GLY A 42 -16.94 -0.41 10.61
N LEU A 43 -17.60 0.76 10.64
CA LEU A 43 -18.72 1.11 9.75
C LEU A 43 -18.20 1.92 8.58
N VAL A 44 -18.58 1.57 7.35
CA VAL A 44 -18.04 2.23 6.15
C VAL A 44 -18.99 3.31 5.60
N PRO A 45 -18.49 4.28 4.83
CA PRO A 45 -19.33 5.25 4.14
C PRO A 45 -20.40 4.59 3.26
N GLY A 46 -21.66 4.97 3.50
CA GLY A 46 -22.83 4.38 2.85
C GLY A 46 -23.63 3.43 3.75
N ASP A 47 -23.07 2.99 4.88
CA ASP A 47 -23.81 2.23 5.88
C ASP A 47 -24.83 3.12 6.62
N PHE A 48 -26.02 2.56 6.90
CA PHE A 48 -27.09 3.29 7.58
C PHE A 48 -26.68 3.82 8.98
N PHE A 49 -25.73 3.14 9.62
CA PHE A 49 -25.23 3.51 10.95
C PHE A 49 -23.91 4.31 10.92
N TYR A 50 -23.29 4.53 9.76
CA TYR A 50 -22.04 5.31 9.62
C TYR A 50 -22.14 6.72 10.20
N PHE A 51 -23.32 7.34 10.10
CA PHE A 51 -23.60 8.62 10.74
C PHE A 51 -23.42 8.59 12.28
N PHE A 52 -23.79 7.49 12.93
CA PHE A 52 -23.60 7.33 14.37
C PHE A 52 -22.15 7.11 14.74
N ASP A 53 -21.36 6.50 13.85
CA ASP A 53 -19.94 6.31 14.04
C ASP A 53 -19.19 7.65 14.02
N ARG A 54 -19.38 8.43 12.94
CA ARG A 54 -18.87 9.81 12.84
C ARG A 54 -19.37 10.71 13.98
N TRP A 55 -20.59 10.50 14.46
CA TRP A 55 -21.11 11.24 15.61
C TRP A 55 -20.41 10.85 16.92
N SER A 56 -20.09 9.57 17.11
CA SER A 56 -19.35 9.08 18.27
C SER A 56 -17.87 9.48 18.24
N GLU A 57 -17.22 9.48 17.08
CA GLU A 57 -15.89 10.07 16.85
C GLU A 57 -15.88 11.57 17.21
N GLY A 58 -16.93 12.29 16.78
CA GLY A 58 -17.17 13.69 17.12
C GLY A 58 -17.29 13.93 18.62
N LEU A 59 -17.95 13.04 19.36
CA LEU A 59 -18.04 13.10 20.83
C LEU A 59 -16.70 12.72 21.51
N GLY A 60 -15.97 11.73 20.98
CA GLY A 60 -14.63 11.36 21.47
C GLY A 60 -13.64 12.52 21.37
N ASN A 61 -13.70 13.28 20.27
CA ASN A 61 -12.92 14.51 20.07
C ASN A 61 -13.20 15.62 21.11
N ILE A 62 -14.39 15.63 21.74
CA ILE A 62 -14.76 16.56 22.81
C ILE A 62 -14.14 16.13 24.16
N PHE A 63 -13.93 14.82 24.37
CA PHE A 63 -13.33 14.27 25.60
C PHE A 63 -11.83 13.96 25.50
N ALA A 64 -11.22 14.10 24.32
CA ALA A 64 -9.76 14.16 24.16
C ALA A 64 -9.24 15.48 24.76
N PHE A 65 -9.01 15.48 26.08
CA PHE A 65 -8.39 16.61 26.77
C PHE A 65 -6.90 16.67 26.44
N GLY A 66 -6.43 17.81 25.93
CA GLY A 66 -5.02 18.05 25.57
C GLY A 66 -4.77 18.09 24.07
N THR A 67 -3.77 18.88 23.65
CA THR A 67 -3.37 19.04 22.24
C THR A 67 -2.85 17.73 21.66
N GLU A 68 -2.08 17.00 22.47
CA GLU A 68 -1.49 15.72 22.09
C GLU A 68 -2.53 14.64 21.79
N SER A 69 -3.49 14.45 22.70
CA SER A 69 -4.60 13.53 22.53
C SER A 69 -5.40 13.82 21.25
N LYS A 70 -5.55 15.09 20.86
CA LYS A 70 -6.29 15.47 19.65
C LYS A 70 -5.55 15.14 18.36
N ALA A 71 -4.23 15.30 18.31
CA ALA A 71 -3.47 14.93 17.13
C ALA A 71 -3.40 13.41 16.97
N ARG A 72 -3.17 12.67 18.07
CA ARG A 72 -3.23 11.20 18.05
C ARG A 72 -4.59 10.71 17.57
N ARG A 73 -5.68 11.31 18.07
CA ARG A 73 -7.03 10.95 17.63
C ARG A 73 -7.27 11.23 16.14
N ALA A 74 -6.70 12.31 15.60
CA ALA A 74 -6.75 12.56 14.17
C ALA A 74 -5.99 11.49 13.37
N LEU A 75 -4.82 11.04 13.84
CA LEU A 75 -4.12 9.90 13.22
C LEU A 75 -4.92 8.59 13.31
N GLU A 76 -5.53 8.29 14.45
CA GLU A 76 -6.40 7.11 14.60
C GLU A 76 -7.51 7.12 13.54
N HIS A 77 -8.16 8.26 13.33
CA HIS A 77 -9.18 8.38 12.28
C HIS A 77 -8.58 8.28 10.87
N ALA A 78 -7.39 8.81 10.62
CA ALA A 78 -6.71 8.62 9.33
C ALA A 78 -6.46 7.12 9.06
N GLN A 79 -5.96 6.38 10.05
CA GLN A 79 -5.73 4.95 9.97
C GLN A 79 -7.02 4.15 9.73
N GLU A 80 -8.11 4.56 10.37
CA GLU A 80 -9.45 4.02 10.14
C GLU A 80 -9.93 4.31 8.70
N ARG A 81 -9.77 5.55 8.21
CA ARG A 81 -10.12 5.91 6.83
C ARG A 81 -9.33 5.10 5.81
N ALA A 82 -8.05 4.80 6.03
CA ALA A 82 -7.28 3.93 5.13
C ALA A 82 -7.91 2.52 5.04
N SER A 83 -8.43 2.00 6.15
CA SER A 83 -9.11 0.69 6.18
C SER A 83 -10.48 0.74 5.52
N GLU A 84 -11.23 1.84 5.70
CA GLU A 84 -12.48 2.08 4.98
C GLU A 84 -12.25 2.19 3.47
N VAL A 85 -11.15 2.81 3.02
CA VAL A 85 -10.79 2.85 1.60
C VAL A 85 -10.68 1.43 1.05
N HIS A 86 -9.92 0.54 1.70
CA HIS A 86 -9.83 -0.87 1.29
C HIS A 86 -11.21 -1.54 1.24
N ALA A 87 -12.01 -1.41 2.29
CA ALA A 87 -13.32 -2.04 2.36
C ALA A 87 -14.27 -1.56 1.23
N VAL A 88 -14.31 -0.25 0.99
CA VAL A 88 -15.13 0.34 -0.08
C VAL A 88 -14.62 -0.06 -1.46
N LEU A 89 -13.30 -0.13 -1.66
CA LEU A 89 -12.69 -0.63 -2.90
C LEU A 89 -13.13 -2.07 -3.19
N THR A 90 -12.99 -2.97 -2.22
CA THR A 90 -13.37 -4.38 -2.38
C THR A 90 -14.88 -4.56 -2.61
N GLU A 91 -15.74 -3.76 -1.98
CA GLU A 91 -17.20 -3.90 -2.12
C GLU A 91 -17.74 -3.22 -3.39
N LYS A 92 -17.27 -2.01 -3.70
CA LYS A 92 -17.90 -1.10 -4.67
C LYS A 92 -17.02 -0.75 -5.87
N GLY A 93 -15.73 -1.08 -5.82
CA GLY A 93 -14.74 -0.75 -6.84
C GLY A 93 -14.20 0.67 -6.75
N LEU A 94 -13.15 0.93 -7.52
CA LEU A 94 -12.36 2.16 -7.51
C LEU A 94 -13.18 3.41 -7.86
N ASN A 95 -14.18 3.26 -8.72
CA ASN A 95 -14.99 4.37 -9.23
C ASN A 95 -16.13 4.79 -8.29
N ALA A 96 -16.29 4.14 -7.14
CA ALA A 96 -17.31 4.50 -6.18
C ALA A 96 -17.01 5.89 -5.58
N PRO A 97 -18.01 6.81 -5.51
CA PRO A 97 -17.80 8.14 -4.94
C PRO A 97 -17.32 8.08 -3.48
N GLU A 98 -17.68 7.02 -2.76
CA GLU A 98 -17.24 6.77 -1.39
C GLU A 98 -15.72 6.56 -1.28
N VAL A 99 -15.04 5.98 -2.28
CA VAL A 99 -13.57 5.84 -2.27
C VAL A 99 -12.93 7.22 -2.21
N LYS A 100 -13.41 8.13 -3.07
CA LYS A 100 -12.92 9.51 -3.13
C LYS A 100 -13.21 10.28 -1.85
N GLU A 101 -14.42 10.14 -1.28
CA GLU A 101 -14.79 10.77 -0.02
C GLU A 101 -13.89 10.29 1.12
N THR A 102 -13.70 8.97 1.23
CA THR A 102 -12.87 8.37 2.29
C THR A 102 -11.40 8.77 2.17
N LYS A 103 -10.87 8.80 0.93
CA LYS A 103 -9.50 9.29 0.67
C LYS A 103 -9.36 10.76 1.06
N GLN A 104 -10.35 11.59 0.75
CA GLN A 104 -10.31 13.00 1.14
C GLN A 104 -10.39 13.16 2.67
N ASP A 105 -11.25 12.40 3.34
CA ASP A 105 -11.33 12.39 4.81
C ASP A 105 -10.00 11.93 5.43
N PHE A 106 -9.32 10.93 4.83
CA PHE A 106 -7.96 10.53 5.23
C PHE A 106 -6.98 11.71 5.13
N GLU A 107 -6.94 12.38 3.98
CA GLU A 107 -6.07 13.55 3.73
C GLU A 107 -6.35 14.67 4.75
N ASP A 108 -7.61 14.91 5.09
CA ASP A 108 -8.00 15.93 6.06
C ASP A 108 -7.56 15.56 7.49
N GLN A 109 -7.72 14.30 7.91
CA GLN A 109 -7.33 13.88 9.27
C GLN A 109 -5.82 13.89 9.47
N ILE A 110 -5.06 13.42 8.48
CA ILE A 110 -3.61 13.36 8.59
C ILE A 110 -2.99 14.77 8.62
N ASN A 111 -3.49 15.69 7.79
CA ASN A 111 -3.09 17.10 7.81
C ASN A 111 -3.54 17.79 9.10
N ARG A 112 -4.71 17.44 9.63
CA ARG A 112 -5.19 17.94 10.92
C ARG A 112 -4.25 17.55 12.05
N ALA A 113 -3.77 16.31 12.10
CA ALA A 113 -2.79 15.88 13.10
C ALA A 113 -1.54 16.76 13.09
N ALA A 114 -0.95 17.00 11.92
CA ALA A 114 0.21 17.88 11.75
C ALA A 114 -0.07 19.32 12.17
N SER A 115 -1.22 19.88 11.77
CA SER A 115 -1.60 21.26 12.12
C SER A 115 -1.76 21.48 13.63
N ILE A 116 -2.20 20.46 14.37
CA ILE A 116 -2.36 20.51 15.82
C ILE A 116 -0.98 20.62 16.50
N VAL A 117 0.02 19.89 16.01
CA VAL A 117 1.41 19.98 16.47
C VAL A 117 1.98 21.37 16.20
N ALA A 118 1.83 21.87 14.97
CA ALA A 118 2.29 23.21 14.59
C ALA A 118 1.70 24.30 15.50
N ALA A 119 0.38 24.27 15.70
CA ALA A 119 -0.30 25.24 16.55
C ALA A 119 0.09 25.14 18.03
N ALA A 120 0.55 23.98 18.53
CA ALA A 120 1.12 23.89 19.87
C ALA A 120 2.51 24.51 19.94
N LYS A 121 3.37 24.25 18.93
CA LYS A 121 4.70 24.86 18.85
C LYS A 121 4.65 26.38 18.77
N GLU A 122 3.74 26.92 17.95
CA GLU A 122 3.53 28.37 17.83
C GLU A 122 3.14 29.03 19.15
N ARG A 123 2.47 28.29 20.04
CA ARG A 123 2.11 28.75 21.40
C ARG A 123 3.27 28.61 22.39
N GLY A 124 4.45 28.22 21.94
CA GLY A 124 5.64 28.04 22.76
C GLY A 124 5.66 26.76 23.58
N ALA A 125 4.82 25.77 23.25
CA ALA A 125 4.92 24.45 23.87
C ALA A 125 6.14 23.72 23.33
N ASP A 126 6.83 22.99 24.19
CA ASP A 126 7.80 21.97 23.76
C ASP A 126 7.01 20.79 23.19
N VAL A 127 7.18 20.57 21.89
CA VAL A 127 6.45 19.53 21.15
C VAL A 127 7.37 18.48 20.57
N SER A 128 8.69 18.51 20.77
CA SER A 128 9.62 17.65 20.03
C SER A 128 9.28 16.14 20.14
N ALA A 129 9.12 15.63 21.36
CA ALA A 129 8.75 14.21 21.58
C ALA A 129 7.35 13.88 21.02
N PHE A 130 6.43 14.83 21.10
CA PHE A 130 5.07 14.68 20.59
C PHE A 130 5.03 14.71 19.05
N ALA A 131 5.78 15.62 18.42
CA ALA A 131 5.91 15.77 16.98
C ALA A 131 6.52 14.51 16.35
N SER A 132 7.51 13.90 17.01
CA SER A 132 8.12 12.63 16.56
C SER A 132 7.10 11.51 16.51
N ASN A 133 6.29 11.35 17.56
CA ASN A 133 5.24 10.34 17.54
C ASN A 133 4.17 10.60 16.48
N ILE A 134 3.81 11.87 16.24
CA ILE A 134 2.85 12.21 15.18
C ILE A 134 3.45 11.97 13.80
N ASP A 135 4.73 12.25 13.60
CA ASP A 135 5.44 12.02 12.34
C ASP A 135 5.56 10.53 11.99
N GLU A 136 5.91 9.69 12.97
CA GLU A 136 5.88 8.23 12.79
C GLU A 136 4.48 7.73 12.42
N GLY A 137 3.45 8.22 13.13
CA GLY A 137 2.06 7.85 12.87
C GLY A 137 1.53 8.40 11.54
N PHE A 138 2.05 9.54 11.08
CA PHE A 138 1.78 10.11 9.76
C PHE A 138 2.28 9.17 8.65
N GLU A 139 3.53 8.76 8.71
CA GLU A 139 4.12 7.83 7.72
C GLU A 139 3.44 6.46 7.75
N LEU A 140 3.16 5.93 8.95
CA LEU A 140 2.40 4.69 9.09
C LEU A 140 1.01 4.81 8.44
N SER A 141 0.32 5.93 8.63
CA SER A 141 -1.02 6.12 8.05
C SER A 141 -0.96 6.15 6.52
N LYS A 142 0.09 6.77 5.93
CA LYS A 142 0.33 6.74 4.48
C LYS A 142 0.60 5.32 3.99
N ASP A 143 1.46 4.58 4.68
CA ASP A 143 1.76 3.19 4.33
C ASP A 143 0.50 2.31 4.37
N MET A 144 -0.40 2.56 5.33
CA MET A 144 -1.69 1.88 5.40
C MET A 144 -2.61 2.22 4.22
N LEU A 145 -2.63 3.48 3.76
CA LEU A 145 -3.39 3.84 2.57
C LEU A 145 -2.83 3.16 1.31
N LYS A 146 -1.49 3.05 1.19
CA LYS A 146 -0.88 2.27 0.11
C LYS A 146 -1.29 0.80 0.19
N GLU A 147 -1.24 0.22 1.38
CA GLU A 147 -1.67 -1.16 1.62
C GLU A 147 -3.14 -1.38 1.26
N ALA A 148 -4.00 -0.38 1.44
CA ALA A 148 -5.40 -0.46 1.02
C ALA A 148 -5.56 -0.58 -0.52
N TYR A 149 -4.79 0.17 -1.29
CA TYR A 149 -4.81 0.05 -2.76
C TYR A 149 -4.15 -1.24 -3.23
N ARG A 150 -3.05 -1.62 -2.60
CA ARG A 150 -2.33 -2.86 -2.88
C ARG A 150 -3.17 -4.10 -2.59
N GLY A 151 -3.78 -4.18 -1.42
CA GLY A 151 -4.67 -5.29 -1.04
C GLY A 151 -5.84 -5.43 -2.00
N TYR A 152 -6.41 -4.31 -2.43
CA TYR A 152 -7.45 -4.31 -3.47
C TYR A 152 -6.95 -4.85 -4.82
N ARG A 153 -5.74 -4.50 -5.25
CA ARG A 153 -5.13 -5.07 -6.47
C ARG A 153 -4.92 -6.57 -6.35
N ASP A 154 -4.49 -7.05 -5.19
CA ASP A 154 -4.33 -8.48 -4.93
C ASP A 154 -5.69 -9.21 -4.96
N ASP A 155 -6.76 -8.62 -4.41
CA ASP A 155 -8.14 -9.12 -4.54
C ASP A 155 -8.57 -9.22 -6.02
N LEU A 156 -8.26 -8.20 -6.85
CA LEU A 156 -8.58 -8.21 -8.28
C LEU A 156 -7.85 -9.34 -9.02
N LYS A 157 -6.60 -9.64 -8.68
CA LYS A 157 -5.83 -10.76 -9.25
C LYS A 157 -6.49 -12.11 -8.93
N ASP A 158 -6.99 -12.29 -7.70
CA ASP A 158 -7.70 -13.50 -7.31
C ASP A 158 -9.01 -13.68 -8.10
N VAL A 159 -9.77 -12.60 -8.31
CA VAL A 159 -10.97 -12.61 -9.16
C VAL A 159 -10.62 -12.95 -10.61
N GLN A 160 -9.55 -12.36 -11.15
CA GLN A 160 -9.09 -12.62 -12.51
C GLN A 160 -8.71 -14.09 -12.71
N LYS A 161 -8.09 -14.70 -11.71
CA LYS A 161 -7.74 -16.13 -11.73
C LYS A 161 -8.98 -17.02 -11.82
N ASP A 162 -10.02 -16.76 -11.03
CA ASP A 162 -11.31 -17.47 -11.13
C ASP A 162 -11.95 -17.31 -12.52
N LEU A 163 -11.94 -16.08 -13.05
CA LEU A 163 -12.43 -15.79 -14.40
C LEU A 163 -11.64 -16.54 -15.48
N SER A 164 -10.32 -16.67 -15.35
CA SER A 164 -9.48 -17.45 -16.27
C SER A 164 -9.87 -18.93 -16.27
N GLU A 165 -10.16 -19.51 -15.10
CA GLU A 165 -10.62 -20.90 -14.99
C GLU A 165 -11.99 -21.08 -15.68
N ARG A 166 -12.92 -20.14 -15.45
CA ARG A 166 -14.24 -20.13 -16.08
C ARG A 166 -14.17 -19.93 -17.60
N LEU A 167 -13.23 -19.11 -18.08
CA LEU A 167 -12.98 -18.92 -19.51
C LEU A 167 -12.56 -20.23 -20.16
N LYS A 168 -11.63 -20.98 -19.54
CA LYS A 168 -11.20 -22.30 -20.04
C LYS A 168 -12.38 -23.27 -20.17
N GLU A 169 -13.33 -23.25 -19.25
CA GLU A 169 -14.55 -24.06 -19.35
C GLU A 169 -15.51 -23.58 -20.45
N ALA A 170 -15.68 -22.28 -20.61
CA ALA A 170 -16.50 -21.70 -21.68
C ALA A 170 -15.93 -22.01 -23.08
N VAL A 171 -14.61 -21.96 -23.23
CA VAL A 171 -13.88 -22.38 -24.45
C VAL A 171 -14.12 -23.85 -24.76
N LYS A 172 -13.95 -24.74 -23.77
CA LYS A 172 -14.21 -26.19 -23.95
C LYS A 172 -15.64 -26.51 -24.39
N ARG A 173 -16.61 -25.69 -23.98
CA ARG A 173 -18.03 -25.84 -24.33
C ARG A 173 -18.42 -25.14 -25.62
N GLY A 174 -17.54 -24.34 -26.23
CA GLY A 174 -17.88 -23.51 -27.38
C GLY A 174 -18.89 -22.39 -27.06
N ASP A 175 -18.99 -21.98 -25.80
CA ASP A 175 -19.90 -20.91 -25.36
C ASP A 175 -19.25 -19.54 -25.60
N THR A 176 -19.40 -19.03 -26.81
CA THR A 176 -18.79 -17.77 -27.26
C THR A 176 -19.36 -16.55 -26.55
N VAL A 177 -20.61 -16.58 -26.10
CA VAL A 177 -21.23 -15.47 -25.38
C VAL A 177 -20.58 -15.31 -24.01
N THR A 178 -20.39 -16.42 -23.29
CA THR A 178 -19.71 -16.42 -22.00
C THR A 178 -18.23 -16.03 -22.14
N GLN A 179 -17.56 -16.46 -23.21
CA GLN A 179 -16.16 -16.05 -23.49
C GLN A 179 -16.03 -14.54 -23.60
N ILE A 180 -16.81 -13.91 -24.49
CA ILE A 180 -16.77 -12.45 -24.71
C ILE A 180 -17.08 -11.69 -23.42
N ALA A 181 -18.05 -12.16 -22.62
CA ALA A 181 -18.40 -11.54 -21.35
C ALA A 181 -17.27 -11.62 -20.32
N ILE A 182 -16.59 -12.77 -20.23
CA ILE A 182 -15.44 -12.94 -19.32
C ILE A 182 -14.25 -12.10 -19.78
N GLU A 183 -13.95 -12.08 -21.08
CA GLU A 183 -12.85 -11.27 -21.63
C GLU A 183 -13.06 -9.78 -21.35
N ALA A 184 -14.29 -9.27 -21.55
CA ALA A 184 -14.62 -7.88 -21.22
C ALA A 184 -14.45 -7.57 -19.73
N GLU A 185 -14.83 -8.51 -18.85
CA GLU A 185 -14.66 -8.34 -17.41
C GLU A 185 -13.18 -8.36 -17.00
N VAL A 186 -12.36 -9.26 -17.58
CA VAL A 186 -10.91 -9.26 -17.34
C VAL A 186 -10.28 -7.95 -17.77
N SER A 187 -10.61 -7.43 -18.96
CA SER A 187 -10.10 -6.11 -19.39
C SER A 187 -10.48 -5.00 -18.41
N ARG A 188 -11.72 -5.01 -17.91
CA ARG A 188 -12.20 -4.04 -16.91
C ARG A 188 -11.40 -4.12 -15.59
N LEU A 189 -11.15 -5.34 -15.09
CA LEU A 189 -10.37 -5.56 -13.86
C LEU A 189 -8.92 -5.11 -14.04
N ASN A 190 -8.32 -5.31 -15.21
CA ASN A 190 -6.97 -4.84 -15.50
C ASN A 190 -6.88 -3.32 -15.44
N ASP A 191 -7.81 -2.61 -16.11
CA ASP A 191 -7.87 -1.15 -16.08
C ASP A 191 -8.03 -0.64 -14.63
N GLU A 192 -8.81 -1.34 -13.82
CA GLU A 192 -9.03 -1.01 -12.41
C GLU A 192 -7.79 -1.26 -11.55
N ALA A 193 -7.05 -2.34 -11.77
CA ALA A 193 -5.80 -2.63 -11.08
C ALA A 193 -4.71 -1.58 -11.38
N PHE A 194 -4.53 -1.22 -12.66
CA PHE A 194 -3.61 -0.15 -13.06
C PHE A 194 -4.00 1.20 -12.45
N SER A 195 -5.30 1.51 -12.40
CA SER A 195 -5.77 2.75 -11.79
C SER A 195 -5.55 2.76 -10.26
N ALA A 196 -5.69 1.61 -9.60
CA ALA A 196 -5.36 1.49 -8.18
C ALA A 196 -3.85 1.62 -7.91
N LEU A 197 -3.00 1.15 -8.82
CA LEU A 197 -1.54 1.33 -8.75
C LEU A 197 -1.15 2.82 -8.88
N ASP A 198 -1.82 3.57 -9.77
CA ASP A 198 -1.63 5.03 -9.88
C ASP A 198 -2.04 5.74 -8.59
N GLU A 199 -3.18 5.37 -8.01
CA GLU A 199 -3.65 5.92 -6.74
C GLU A 199 -2.71 5.59 -5.57
N GLU A 200 -2.18 4.36 -5.51
CA GLU A 200 -1.16 3.92 -4.55
C GLU A 200 0.12 4.78 -4.65
N SER A 201 0.59 5.01 -5.88
CA SER A 201 1.79 5.81 -6.16
C SER A 201 1.57 7.27 -5.75
N SER A 202 0.36 7.81 -5.99
CA SER A 202 0.00 9.18 -5.63
C SER A 202 -0.02 9.46 -4.12
N VAL A 203 0.05 8.42 -3.27
CA VAL A 203 0.09 8.60 -1.81
C VAL A 203 1.36 9.32 -1.37
N ASP A 204 2.47 9.19 -2.11
CA ASP A 204 3.70 9.92 -1.80
C ASP A 204 3.80 11.29 -2.49
N ASP A 205 2.80 11.68 -3.27
CA ASP A 205 2.78 12.98 -3.93
C ASP A 205 2.72 14.15 -2.93
N GLY A 206 2.94 15.36 -3.46
CA GLY A 206 2.98 16.64 -2.73
C GLY A 206 1.74 17.01 -1.91
N ARG A 207 0.69 16.18 -1.87
CA ARG A 207 -0.54 16.39 -1.08
C ARG A 207 -0.29 16.37 0.43
N PHE A 208 0.75 15.65 0.86
CA PHE A 208 1.11 15.50 2.28
C PHE A 208 2.30 16.37 2.69
N GLU A 209 2.96 17.04 1.74
CA GLU A 209 4.18 17.82 1.97
C GLU A 209 3.96 18.99 2.94
N ALA A 210 2.80 19.66 2.87
CA ALA A 210 2.49 20.73 3.82
C ALA A 210 2.40 20.20 5.26
N GLY A 211 1.72 19.07 5.47
CA GLY A 211 1.63 18.39 6.76
C GLY A 211 3.01 17.95 7.26
N LYS A 212 3.81 17.34 6.38
CA LYS A 212 5.16 16.89 6.68
C LYS A 212 6.07 18.05 7.07
N GLN A 213 6.06 19.14 6.31
CA GLN A 213 6.85 20.33 6.60
C GLN A 213 6.49 20.94 7.96
N TYR A 214 5.23 20.91 8.38
CA TYR A 214 4.84 21.34 9.73
C TYR A 214 5.46 20.46 10.82
N LEU A 215 5.51 19.15 10.61
CA LEU A 215 6.10 18.21 11.56
C LEU A 215 7.61 18.35 11.62
N GLU A 216 8.29 18.46 10.49
CA GLU A 216 9.74 18.73 10.42
C GLU A 216 10.11 20.02 11.14
N ASN A 217 9.37 21.10 10.84
CA ASN A 217 9.53 22.36 11.54
C ASN A 217 9.28 22.20 13.04
N ALA A 218 8.39 21.29 13.45
CA ALA A 218 8.09 21.04 14.85
C ALA A 218 9.17 20.25 15.59
N LEU A 219 9.76 19.26 14.93
CA LEU A 219 10.86 18.41 15.39
C LEU A 219 12.16 19.20 15.58
N GLY A 220 12.46 20.10 14.65
CA GLY A 220 13.80 20.68 14.51
C GLY A 220 14.70 19.82 13.63
N GLU A 221 15.80 20.41 13.16
CA GLU A 221 16.60 19.87 12.05
C GLU A 221 17.15 18.45 12.32
N GLU A 222 17.75 18.22 13.49
CA GLU A 222 18.33 16.91 13.88
C GLU A 222 17.27 15.80 13.88
N GLN A 223 16.15 16.00 14.59
CA GLN A 223 15.09 15.00 14.71
C GLN A 223 14.32 14.80 13.39
N ALA A 224 14.23 15.84 12.56
CA ALA A 224 13.68 15.72 11.22
C ALA A 224 14.58 14.83 10.35
N ALA A 225 15.90 15.03 10.38
CA ALA A 225 16.85 14.19 9.67
C ALA A 225 16.80 12.71 10.14
N GLU A 226 16.78 12.47 11.47
CA GLU A 226 16.60 11.13 12.04
C GLU A 226 15.31 10.46 11.55
N SER A 227 14.20 11.21 11.47
CA SER A 227 12.94 10.68 10.94
C SER A 227 13.08 10.27 9.48
N HIS A 228 13.68 11.10 8.63
CA HIS A 228 13.87 10.77 7.22
C HIS A 228 14.73 9.51 7.02
N ILE A 229 15.80 9.37 7.80
CA ILE A 229 16.62 8.14 7.85
C ILE A 229 15.73 6.93 8.18
N MET A 230 14.95 7.01 9.26
CA MET A 230 14.07 5.92 9.68
C MET A 230 13.01 5.57 8.63
N ASN A 231 12.47 6.58 7.94
CA ASN A 231 11.46 6.37 6.90
C ASN A 231 12.07 5.73 5.64
N ALA A 232 13.31 6.08 5.28
CA ALA A 232 14.04 5.43 4.20
C ALA A 232 14.34 3.95 4.54
N GLU A 233 14.78 3.67 5.78
CA GLU A 233 14.98 2.30 6.26
C GLU A 233 13.68 1.48 6.29
N ARG A 234 12.56 2.09 6.66
CA ARG A 234 11.24 1.44 6.60
C ARG A 234 10.85 1.09 5.17
N ALA A 235 11.00 2.04 4.23
CA ALA A 235 10.74 1.80 2.83
C ALA A 235 11.61 0.65 2.28
N HIS A 236 12.88 0.60 2.68
CA HIS A 236 13.80 -0.48 2.30
C HIS A 236 13.32 -1.83 2.83
N ALA A 237 12.97 -1.91 4.11
CA ALA A 237 12.46 -3.13 4.73
C ALA A 237 11.16 -3.62 4.08
N ASN A 238 10.26 -2.70 3.71
CA ASN A 238 9.02 -3.03 3.02
C ASN A 238 9.30 -3.59 1.61
N LEU A 239 10.18 -2.94 0.85
CA LEU A 239 10.58 -3.41 -0.48
C LEU A 239 11.22 -4.81 -0.43
N LEU A 240 12.11 -5.05 0.54
CA LEU A 240 12.73 -6.36 0.74
C LEU A 240 11.69 -7.43 1.11
N HIS A 241 10.78 -7.09 2.03
CA HIS A 241 9.73 -8.02 2.44
C HIS A 241 8.85 -8.42 1.25
N GLU A 242 8.43 -7.46 0.45
CA GLU A 242 7.68 -7.68 -0.76
C GLU A 242 8.42 -8.57 -1.74
N ALA A 243 9.67 -8.26 -2.04
CA ALA A 243 10.47 -9.04 -2.99
C ALA A 243 10.57 -10.51 -2.53
N ILE A 244 10.73 -10.75 -1.22
CA ILE A 244 10.74 -12.09 -0.63
C ILE A 244 9.38 -12.77 -0.79
N VAL A 245 8.29 -12.11 -0.44
CA VAL A 245 6.92 -12.66 -0.51
C VAL A 245 6.57 -13.02 -1.96
N ARG A 246 6.96 -12.18 -2.92
CA ARG A 246 6.70 -12.37 -4.35
C ARG A 246 7.74 -13.25 -5.06
N GLY A 247 8.83 -13.61 -4.38
CA GLY A 247 9.94 -14.37 -4.97
C GLY A 247 10.66 -13.62 -6.09
N ILE A 248 10.66 -12.29 -6.04
CA ILE A 248 11.29 -11.42 -7.03
C ILE A 248 12.72 -11.09 -6.56
N THR A 249 13.66 -11.05 -7.51
CA THR A 249 15.03 -10.57 -7.24
C THR A 249 15.07 -9.06 -7.48
N LEU A 250 15.51 -8.30 -6.47
CA LEU A 250 15.69 -6.86 -6.58
C LEU A 250 16.94 -6.52 -7.40
N ASP A 251 16.94 -5.33 -7.98
CA ASP A 251 18.09 -4.78 -8.68
C ASP A 251 19.20 -4.46 -7.66
N GLU A 252 20.37 -5.10 -7.82
CA GLU A 252 21.53 -4.90 -6.95
C GLU A 252 22.05 -3.46 -7.01
N ASP A 253 21.92 -2.77 -8.15
CA ASP A 253 22.37 -1.40 -8.32
C ASP A 253 21.51 -0.42 -7.51
N ILE A 254 20.20 -0.68 -7.41
CA ILE A 254 19.27 0.12 -6.58
C ILE A 254 19.61 -0.03 -5.11
N LEU A 255 19.85 -1.27 -4.65
CA LEU A 255 20.21 -1.54 -3.26
C LEU A 255 21.56 -0.93 -2.89
N ALA A 256 22.56 -1.02 -3.79
CA ALA A 256 23.86 -0.38 -3.58
C ALA A 256 23.75 1.15 -3.53
N THR A 257 22.93 1.76 -4.40
CA THR A 257 22.70 3.21 -4.39
C THR A 257 22.02 3.66 -3.09
N PHE A 258 21.04 2.89 -2.61
CA PHE A 258 20.42 3.14 -1.31
C PHE A 258 21.45 3.08 -0.17
N ASP A 259 22.26 2.02 -0.11
CA ASP A 259 23.28 1.85 0.94
C ASP A 259 24.29 3.02 0.93
N ASP A 260 24.76 3.43 -0.24
CA ASP A 260 25.66 4.59 -0.40
C ASP A 260 25.03 5.89 0.11
N MET A 261 23.75 6.14 -0.20
CA MET A 261 23.03 7.32 0.27
C MET A 261 22.81 7.28 1.79
N MET A 262 22.51 6.11 2.36
CA MET A 262 22.35 5.96 3.81
C MET A 262 23.67 6.13 4.56
N GLU A 263 24.79 5.66 4.01
CA GLU A 263 26.13 5.94 4.57
C GLU A 263 26.44 7.44 4.53
N ALA A 264 26.13 8.12 3.43
CA ALA A 264 26.30 9.56 3.31
C ALA A 264 25.41 10.34 4.30
N ALA A 265 24.15 9.91 4.49
CA ALA A 265 23.24 10.49 5.47
C ALA A 265 23.77 10.34 6.90
N GLN A 266 24.27 9.15 7.26
CA GLN A 266 24.85 8.89 8.58
C GLN A 266 26.13 9.71 8.82
N SER A 267 27.01 9.83 7.81
CA SER A 267 28.18 10.69 7.90
C SER A 267 27.79 12.16 8.11
N ALA A 268 26.78 12.65 7.40
CA ALA A 268 26.28 14.01 7.57
C ALA A 268 25.67 14.24 8.97
N MET A 269 24.99 13.24 9.55
CA MET A 269 24.52 13.28 10.93
C MET A 269 25.68 13.43 11.94
N GLU A 270 26.78 12.68 11.76
CA GLU A 270 27.96 12.79 12.63
C GLU A 270 28.61 14.19 12.57
N ASP A 271 28.62 14.79 11.38
CA ASP A 271 29.13 16.14 11.13
C ASP A 271 28.15 17.26 11.56
N LYS A 272 26.94 16.90 12.01
CA LYS A 272 25.82 17.80 12.35
C LYS A 272 25.33 18.63 11.17
N ASP A 273 25.51 18.11 9.96
CA ASP A 273 24.95 18.64 8.74
C ASP A 273 23.58 17.98 8.48
N PHE A 274 22.60 18.36 9.29
CA PHE A 274 21.27 17.73 9.31
C PHE A 274 20.48 17.96 8.02
N GLU A 275 20.70 19.08 7.34
CA GLU A 275 20.05 19.35 6.05
C GLU A 275 20.54 18.38 4.98
N THR A 276 21.86 18.17 4.90
CA THR A 276 22.45 17.17 3.99
C THR A 276 22.01 15.75 4.34
N ALA A 277 21.96 15.40 5.62
CA ALA A 277 21.47 14.08 6.06
C ALA A 277 20.01 13.83 5.64
N LYS A 278 19.17 14.86 5.77
CA LYS A 278 17.77 14.85 5.35
C LYS A 278 17.63 14.67 3.85
N GLU A 279 18.38 15.41 3.05
CA GLU A 279 18.36 15.30 1.58
C GLU A 279 18.73 13.89 1.12
N TYR A 280 19.86 13.34 1.60
CA TYR A 280 20.27 11.97 1.25
C TYR A 280 19.24 10.92 1.62
N SER A 281 18.60 11.07 2.79
CA SER A 281 17.58 10.12 3.24
C SER A 281 16.28 10.23 2.44
N LYS A 282 15.91 11.44 2.00
CA LYS A 282 14.76 11.65 1.13
C LYS A 282 15.00 10.99 -0.23
N ASP A 283 16.17 11.23 -0.83
CA ASP A 283 16.57 10.64 -2.10
C ASP A 283 16.64 9.10 -2.01
N ALA A 284 17.17 8.57 -0.90
CA ALA A 284 17.21 7.13 -0.63
C ALA A 284 15.81 6.51 -0.52
N LYS A 285 14.84 7.23 0.06
CA LYS A 285 13.45 6.77 0.09
C LYS A 285 12.81 6.82 -1.30
N GLU A 286 13.07 7.89 -2.05
CA GLU A 286 12.51 8.10 -3.39
C GLU A 286 12.93 6.99 -4.36
N ILE A 287 14.22 6.64 -4.42
CA ILE A 287 14.70 5.56 -5.29
C ILE A 287 14.07 4.20 -4.96
N LEU A 288 13.76 3.94 -3.69
CA LEU A 288 13.08 2.71 -3.27
C LEU A 288 11.59 2.71 -3.65
N ASN A 289 10.93 3.86 -3.55
CA ASN A 289 9.56 4.03 -3.99
C ASN A 289 9.45 3.84 -5.52
N ASP A 290 10.38 4.40 -6.29
CA ASP A 290 10.48 4.20 -7.73
C ASP A 290 10.70 2.71 -8.05
N ALA A 291 11.62 2.05 -7.34
CA ALA A 291 11.85 0.61 -7.50
C ALA A 291 10.59 -0.22 -7.21
N HIS A 292 9.85 0.13 -6.15
CA HIS A 292 8.59 -0.50 -5.79
C HIS A 292 7.52 -0.32 -6.89
N GLN A 293 7.42 0.88 -7.48
CA GLN A 293 6.52 1.14 -8.60
C GLN A 293 6.91 0.33 -9.84
N ASP A 294 8.20 0.27 -10.15
CA ASP A 294 8.75 -0.48 -11.26
C ASP A 294 8.45 -1.99 -11.16
N LEU A 295 8.59 -2.55 -9.95
CA LEU A 295 8.25 -3.94 -9.66
C LEU A 295 6.77 -4.21 -9.89
N ASN A 296 5.91 -3.36 -9.33
CA ASN A 296 4.46 -3.50 -9.46
C ASN A 296 4.00 -3.38 -10.91
N THR A 297 4.55 -2.42 -11.68
CA THR A 297 4.20 -2.22 -13.09
C THR A 297 4.63 -3.40 -13.93
N LYS A 298 5.86 -3.90 -13.75
CA LYS A 298 6.38 -5.08 -14.48
C LYS A 298 5.62 -6.35 -14.12
N GLU A 299 5.20 -6.52 -12.87
CA GLU A 299 4.39 -7.65 -12.44
C GLU A 299 3.01 -7.61 -13.09
N GLU A 300 2.34 -6.46 -13.04
CA GLU A 300 1.04 -6.28 -13.70
C GLU A 300 1.13 -6.54 -15.20
N GLU A 301 2.10 -5.93 -15.90
CA GLU A 301 2.31 -6.20 -17.32
C GLU A 301 2.53 -7.69 -17.61
N ASN A 302 3.28 -8.40 -16.76
CA ASN A 302 3.58 -9.82 -16.96
C ASN A 302 2.38 -10.74 -16.68
N ASP A 303 1.65 -10.51 -15.57
CA ASP A 303 0.49 -11.32 -15.21
C ASP A 303 -0.69 -11.07 -16.18
N PHE A 304 -0.91 -9.82 -16.58
CA PHE A 304 -1.96 -9.46 -17.54
C PHE A 304 -1.63 -9.86 -18.99
N SER A 305 -0.35 -9.87 -19.38
CA SER A 305 0.07 -10.37 -20.70
C SER A 305 -0.01 -11.89 -20.80
N ARG A 306 0.28 -12.63 -19.72
CA ARG A 306 0.18 -14.09 -19.70
C ARG A 306 -1.26 -14.59 -19.79
N SER A 307 -2.20 -13.95 -19.09
CA SER A 307 -3.62 -14.35 -19.15
C SER A 307 -4.19 -14.26 -20.57
N SER A 308 -3.75 -13.26 -21.34
CA SER A 308 -4.19 -12.98 -22.72
C SER A 308 -3.53 -13.89 -23.77
N ARG A 309 -2.26 -14.28 -23.55
CA ARG A 309 -1.51 -15.14 -24.49
C ARG A 309 -1.70 -16.64 -24.27
N GLU A 310 -1.89 -17.11 -23.03
CA GLU A 310 -2.04 -18.54 -22.76
C GLU A 310 -3.47 -19.08 -23.01
N ASN A 311 -4.48 -18.22 -23.09
CA ASN A 311 -5.89 -18.66 -23.16
C ASN A 311 -6.67 -18.13 -24.38
N GLY A 312 -6.04 -17.38 -25.29
CA GLY A 312 -6.65 -17.02 -26.57
C GLY A 312 -6.80 -18.26 -27.47
N PRO A 313 -7.98 -18.52 -28.06
CA PRO A 313 -8.12 -19.59 -29.03
C PRO A 313 -7.35 -19.21 -30.29
N ASN A 314 -6.20 -19.87 -30.54
CA ASN A 314 -5.41 -19.81 -31.77
C ASN A 314 -5.20 -18.39 -32.35
N SER A 315 -4.02 -17.83 -32.13
CA SER A 315 -3.46 -16.81 -33.05
C SER A 315 -3.24 -17.33 -34.49
N ASP A 316 -3.57 -18.59 -34.77
CA ASP A 316 -3.39 -19.26 -36.07
C ASP A 316 -4.69 -19.37 -36.89
N PHE A 317 -5.84 -18.79 -36.47
CA PHE A 317 -7.12 -19.00 -37.18
C PHE A 317 -7.56 -17.87 -38.12
N PHE A 318 -6.80 -16.79 -38.30
CA PHE A 318 -7.08 -15.79 -39.33
C PHE A 318 -5.78 -15.28 -39.99
N ASP A 319 -5.05 -16.17 -40.64
CA ASP A 319 -4.17 -15.74 -41.73
C ASP A 319 -4.99 -15.67 -43.03
N LEU A 320 -5.57 -14.49 -43.29
CA LEU A 320 -6.31 -14.19 -44.51
C LEU A 320 -5.38 -13.95 -45.71
N SER A 321 -4.07 -14.17 -45.59
CA SER A 321 -3.12 -13.97 -46.70
C SER A 321 -3.03 -15.15 -47.67
N ASP A 322 -3.65 -16.30 -47.35
CA ASP A 322 -3.64 -17.51 -48.21
C ASP A 322 -4.91 -17.71 -49.06
N MET A 323 -5.77 -16.68 -49.19
CA MET A 323 -7.00 -16.75 -49.99
C MET A 323 -6.95 -15.96 -51.32
N GLU A 324 -5.76 -15.65 -51.82
CA GLU A 324 -5.53 -15.22 -53.22
C GLU A 324 -5.00 -16.39 -54.06
N GLY A 325 -5.89 -17.32 -54.43
CA GLY A 325 -5.53 -18.44 -55.30
C GLY A 325 -6.73 -19.01 -56.03
N GLU A 326 -6.76 -18.78 -57.34
CA GLU A 326 -7.60 -19.43 -58.35
C GLU A 326 -9.09 -19.00 -58.42
N MET A 327 -9.32 -17.82 -59.01
CA MET A 327 -10.53 -17.61 -59.81
C MET A 327 -10.39 -18.38 -61.13
N PRO A 328 -11.32 -19.30 -61.48
CA PRO A 328 -11.31 -19.96 -62.78
C PRO A 328 -11.75 -18.98 -63.89
N ASP A 329 -10.96 -18.93 -64.96
CA ASP A 329 -11.25 -18.23 -66.20
C ASP A 329 -12.61 -18.65 -66.77
N MET A 330 -13.54 -17.69 -66.81
CA MET A 330 -14.81 -17.82 -67.52
C MET A 330 -14.58 -17.46 -68.98
N ASP A 331 -14.22 -18.46 -69.78
CA ASP A 331 -14.15 -18.35 -71.23
C ASP A 331 -15.54 -18.11 -71.85
N GLU A 332 -15.56 -17.10 -72.71
CA GLU A 332 -16.51 -16.70 -73.74
C GLU A 332 -17.59 -17.72 -74.14
N VAL A 333 -18.85 -17.45 -73.77
CA VAL A 333 -20.01 -17.96 -74.51
C VAL A 333 -20.32 -17.00 -75.64
N ASN A 334 -19.83 -17.37 -76.81
CA ASN A 334 -20.06 -16.75 -78.10
C ASN A 334 -21.54 -16.82 -78.49
N THR A 335 -22.17 -15.66 -78.72
CA THR A 335 -23.50 -15.54 -79.33
C THR A 335 -23.43 -15.72 -80.85
N GLN A 336 -24.00 -16.82 -81.35
CA GLN A 336 -24.74 -16.90 -82.62
C GLN A 336 -25.92 -17.86 -82.47
#